data_AF-A0A447KKJ1-F1
#
_entry.id   AF-A0A447KKJ1-F1
#
_cell.length_a   1.000
_cell.length_b   1.000
_cell.length_c   1.000
_cell.angle_alpha   90.00
_cell.angle_beta   90.00
_cell.angle_gamma   90.00
#
_symmetry.space_group_name_H-M   'P 1'
#
loop_
_entity.id
_entity.type
_entity.pdbx_description
1 polymer ?
#
loop_
_entity_poly.entity_id
_entity_poly.type
_entity_poly.pdbx_seq_one_letter_code
_entity_poly.pdbx_strand_id
1 'polypeptide(L)'
;MKKSDMTLIELNTHIRTALEAYLPPEFKTANRIRFDMFDKESLPDSPTVYVFLYDIQEDLELRHGQSRHYQQQTEAFSPRYVLVRCCYLLTYWWTGDDKVTEALRVNNMALNALLNLKLGMPDAFVRVIAPSEHLSSLGNFWQSLDKPRLGLNFTVTVPVDLDLDDDAATPRVMNASLANMAATWEHEDVALQFKRALIEAALVAYAQQSGAASASDWLAVRTKLAHLQVTCDYGAALSPDGLPVIRVEGLLDSSLYETVVSEGEKLTGGWAEQCSVEMSAVQLMSTKT
;
A
#
# COMPACT_ATOMS: atom_id res chain seq x y z
N MET A 1 -15.73 15.75 8.08
CA MET A 1 -16.48 14.58 7.58
C MET A 1 -15.80 14.19 6.29
N LYS A 2 -15.22 12.99 6.19
CA LYS A 2 -14.50 12.56 4.99
C LYS A 2 -15.46 12.43 3.81
N LYS A 3 -15.05 12.80 2.60
CA LYS A 3 -15.86 12.59 1.39
C LYS A 3 -15.87 11.10 1.03
N SER A 4 -17.07 10.55 0.77
CA SER A 4 -17.24 9.17 0.31
C SER A 4 -17.38 9.11 -1.20
N ASP A 5 -16.79 8.08 -1.79
CA ASP A 5 -16.93 7.74 -3.20
C ASP A 5 -18.36 7.20 -3.48
N MET A 6 -18.94 7.57 -4.62
CA MET A 6 -20.32 7.25 -5.00
C MET A 6 -20.43 6.19 -6.10
N THR A 7 -19.31 5.59 -6.52
CA THR A 7 -19.19 4.67 -7.66
C THR A 7 -20.15 3.48 -7.55
N LEU A 8 -20.37 2.93 -6.35
CA LEU A 8 -21.31 1.82 -6.14
C LEU A 8 -22.77 2.21 -6.45
N ILE A 9 -23.16 3.45 -6.16
CA ILE A 9 -24.51 3.96 -6.43
C ILE A 9 -24.68 4.25 -7.93
N GLU A 10 -23.65 4.83 -8.54
CA GLU A 10 -23.59 5.06 -9.99
C GLU A 10 -23.66 3.74 -10.75
N LEU A 11 -22.91 2.72 -10.31
CA LEU A 11 -22.96 1.37 -10.87
C LEU A 11 -24.38 0.79 -10.88
N ASN A 12 -25.11 0.87 -9.77
CA ASN A 12 -26.51 0.42 -9.71
C ASN A 12 -27.41 1.19 -10.68
N THR A 13 -27.17 2.48 -10.85
CA THR A 13 -27.91 3.33 -11.80
C THR A 13 -27.63 2.93 -13.25
N HIS A 14 -26.38 2.60 -13.58
CA HIS A 14 -25.99 2.11 -14.90
C HIS A 14 -26.55 0.72 -15.19
N ILE A 15 -26.52 -0.20 -14.22
CA ILE A 15 -27.14 -1.53 -14.36
C ILE A 15 -28.64 -1.39 -14.62
N ARG A 16 -29.33 -0.54 -13.85
CA ARG A 16 -30.76 -0.26 -14.06
C ARG A 16 -31.03 0.23 -15.47
N THR A 17 -30.28 1.24 -15.92
CA THR A 17 -30.45 1.85 -17.24
C THR A 17 -30.26 0.82 -18.36
N ALA A 18 -29.28 -0.07 -18.22
CA ALA A 18 -29.06 -1.14 -19.20
C ALA A 18 -30.19 -2.18 -19.21
N LEU A 19 -30.72 -2.56 -18.04
CA LEU A 19 -31.87 -3.46 -17.96
C LEU A 19 -33.14 -2.85 -18.57
N GLU A 20 -33.39 -1.55 -18.31
CA GLU A 20 -34.53 -0.82 -18.85
C GLU A 20 -34.54 -0.73 -20.38
N ALA A 21 -33.38 -0.86 -21.03
CA ALA A 21 -33.28 -0.84 -22.49
C ALA A 21 -33.80 -2.13 -23.16
N TYR A 22 -33.82 -3.24 -22.43
CA TYR A 22 -34.21 -4.56 -22.95
C TYR A 22 -35.52 -5.07 -22.34
N LEU A 23 -35.83 -4.69 -21.10
CA LEU A 23 -37.06 -5.09 -20.43
C LEU A 23 -38.27 -4.29 -20.96
N PRO A 24 -39.49 -4.85 -20.86
CA PRO A 24 -40.70 -4.13 -21.24
C PRO A 24 -40.82 -2.78 -20.54
N PRO A 25 -41.36 -1.73 -21.19
CA PRO A 25 -41.45 -0.39 -20.62
C PRO A 25 -42.16 -0.33 -19.26
N GLU A 26 -43.08 -1.27 -19.01
CA GLU A 26 -43.76 -1.42 -17.72
C GLU A 26 -42.80 -1.61 -16.54
N PHE A 27 -41.65 -2.25 -16.76
CA PHE A 27 -40.64 -2.45 -15.71
C PHE A 27 -40.03 -1.12 -15.25
N LYS A 28 -39.88 -0.18 -16.18
CA LYS A 28 -39.42 1.18 -15.90
C LYS A 28 -40.53 2.00 -15.26
N THR A 29 -41.71 2.06 -15.88
CA THR A 29 -42.79 2.96 -15.44
C THR A 29 -43.37 2.60 -14.08
N ALA A 30 -43.42 1.30 -13.75
CA ALA A 30 -43.93 0.80 -12.47
C ALA A 30 -42.81 0.49 -11.45
N ASN A 31 -41.57 0.89 -11.73
CA ASN A 31 -40.40 0.64 -10.87
C ASN A 31 -40.26 -0.84 -10.45
N ARG A 32 -40.41 -1.76 -11.41
CA ARG A 32 -40.34 -3.22 -11.18
C ARG A 32 -38.92 -3.77 -11.28
N ILE A 33 -37.90 -2.91 -11.34
CA ILE A 33 -36.49 -3.27 -11.20
C ILE A 33 -36.04 -2.82 -9.82
N ARG A 34 -35.80 -3.77 -8.93
CA ARG A 34 -35.49 -3.52 -7.52
C ARG A 34 -34.05 -3.93 -7.19
N PHE A 35 -33.39 -3.15 -6.34
CA PHE A 35 -32.00 -3.39 -5.88
C PHE A 35 -31.94 -3.67 -4.37
N ASP A 36 -33.10 -3.74 -3.72
CA ASP A 36 -33.21 -4.12 -2.32
C ASP A 36 -33.19 -5.65 -2.17
N MET A 37 -33.07 -6.09 -0.91
CA MET A 37 -33.21 -7.49 -0.57
C MET A 37 -34.66 -7.91 -0.82
N PHE A 38 -34.85 -9.11 -1.37
CA PHE A 38 -36.17 -9.70 -1.49
C PHE A 38 -36.77 -9.93 -0.09
N ASP A 39 -38.11 -9.81 0.03
CA ASP A 39 -38.85 -10.19 1.22
C ASP A 39 -39.61 -11.49 0.94
N LYS A 40 -39.39 -12.51 1.79
CA LYS A 40 -40.04 -13.82 1.66
C LYS A 40 -41.51 -13.77 2.08
N GLU A 41 -41.84 -12.86 2.99
CA GLU A 41 -43.19 -12.73 3.54
C GLU A 41 -44.07 -11.85 2.65
N SER A 42 -43.45 -11.00 1.82
CA SER A 42 -44.13 -10.09 0.90
C SER A 42 -43.64 -10.26 -0.53
N LEU A 43 -44.16 -11.28 -1.23
CA LEU A 43 -43.90 -11.45 -2.65
C LEU A 43 -44.61 -10.35 -3.46
N PRO A 44 -43.99 -9.87 -4.56
CA PRO A 44 -44.58 -8.82 -5.37
C PRO A 44 -45.79 -9.31 -6.16
N ASP A 45 -46.89 -8.56 -6.09
CA ASP A 45 -48.13 -8.82 -6.84
C ASP A 45 -47.98 -8.64 -8.36
N SER A 46 -46.87 -8.05 -8.80
CA SER A 46 -46.59 -7.81 -10.21
C SER A 46 -45.21 -8.33 -10.62
N PRO A 47 -45.02 -8.67 -11.92
CA PRO A 47 -43.74 -9.12 -12.46
C PRO A 47 -42.59 -8.18 -12.07
N THR A 48 -41.63 -8.67 -11.28
CA THR A 48 -40.56 -7.85 -10.70
C THR A 48 -39.21 -8.52 -10.90
N VAL A 49 -38.21 -7.76 -11.34
CA VAL A 49 -36.81 -8.19 -11.41
C VAL A 49 -36.06 -7.63 -10.22
N TYR A 50 -35.46 -8.51 -9.43
CA TYR A 50 -34.58 -8.15 -8.33
C TYR A 50 -33.13 -8.29 -8.78
N VAL A 51 -32.33 -7.27 -8.51
CA VAL A 51 -30.88 -7.19 -8.77
C VAL A 51 -30.20 -7.09 -7.43
N PHE A 52 -29.87 -8.24 -6.84
CA PHE A 52 -29.38 -8.32 -5.47
C PHE A 52 -27.85 -8.35 -5.44
N LEU A 53 -27.23 -7.36 -4.79
CA LEU A 53 -25.79 -7.33 -4.52
C LEU A 53 -25.50 -8.20 -3.29
N TYR A 54 -25.02 -9.42 -3.50
CA TYR A 54 -24.87 -10.40 -2.42
C TYR A 54 -23.47 -10.45 -1.81
N ASP A 55 -22.46 -9.94 -2.53
CA ASP A 55 -21.08 -9.93 -2.07
C ASP A 55 -20.30 -8.77 -2.70
N ILE A 56 -19.38 -8.19 -1.92
CA ILE A 56 -18.47 -7.11 -2.33
C ILE A 56 -17.10 -7.45 -1.79
N GLN A 57 -16.11 -7.53 -2.67
CA GLN A 57 -14.74 -7.89 -2.30
C GLN A 57 -13.72 -7.13 -3.15
N GLU A 58 -12.52 -6.92 -2.63
CA GLU A 58 -11.42 -6.40 -3.44
C GLU A 58 -11.02 -7.42 -4.51
N ASP A 59 -10.84 -6.98 -5.76
CA ASP A 59 -10.38 -7.82 -6.86
C ASP A 59 -8.85 -7.86 -6.91
N LEU A 60 -8.27 -8.79 -6.14
CA LEU A 60 -6.82 -8.93 -6.06
C LEU A 60 -6.17 -9.40 -7.37
N GLU A 61 -6.93 -10.03 -8.28
CA GLU A 61 -6.41 -10.46 -9.60
C GLU A 61 -6.04 -9.25 -10.47
N LEU A 62 -6.78 -8.15 -10.30
CA LEU A 62 -6.57 -6.91 -11.05
C LEU A 62 -5.75 -5.88 -10.26
N ARG A 63 -5.32 -6.23 -9.04
CA ARG A 63 -4.47 -5.36 -8.21
C ARG A 63 -3.05 -5.32 -8.79
N HIS A 64 -2.83 -4.39 -9.70
CA HIS A 64 -1.50 -4.04 -10.15
C HIS A 64 -0.86 -3.05 -9.16
N GLY A 65 0.45 -3.13 -8.95
CA GLY A 65 1.22 -2.19 -8.12
C GLY A 65 1.35 -0.82 -8.78
N GLN A 66 0.25 -0.20 -9.16
CA GLN A 66 0.26 1.09 -9.86
C GLN A 66 0.60 2.20 -8.89
N SER A 67 1.63 2.97 -9.26
CA SER A 67 1.95 4.23 -8.59
C SER A 67 0.86 5.26 -8.87
N ARG A 68 0.62 6.14 -7.90
CA ARG A 68 -0.32 7.26 -8.06
C ARG A 68 0.18 8.21 -9.15
N HIS A 69 -0.72 8.70 -9.98
CA HIS A 69 -0.35 9.60 -11.06
C HIS A 69 -0.17 11.01 -10.54
N TYR A 70 0.95 11.67 -10.82
CA TYR A 70 1.15 13.06 -10.44
C TYR A 70 0.49 14.00 -11.45
N GLN A 71 -0.43 14.84 -11.00
CA GLN A 71 -1.11 15.83 -11.82
C GLN A 71 -0.38 17.17 -11.73
N GLN A 72 0.30 17.55 -12.82
CA GLN A 72 1.10 18.78 -12.84
C GLN A 72 0.27 20.06 -12.62
N GLN A 73 -1.01 20.08 -13.03
CA GLN A 73 -1.85 21.27 -12.91
C GLN A 73 -2.26 21.59 -11.47
N THR A 74 -2.42 20.55 -10.64
CA THR A 74 -2.86 20.65 -9.24
C THR A 74 -1.69 20.48 -8.27
N GLU A 75 -0.51 20.13 -8.78
CA GLU A 75 0.68 19.77 -8.00
C GLU A 75 0.39 18.66 -6.96
N ALA A 76 -0.58 17.81 -7.25
CA ALA A 76 -1.05 16.77 -6.35
C ALA A 76 -1.04 15.40 -7.05
N PHE A 77 -1.00 14.34 -6.25
CA PHE A 77 -1.19 13.00 -6.78
C PHE A 77 -2.68 12.70 -6.94
N SER A 78 -3.05 11.98 -8.01
CA SER A 78 -4.39 11.45 -8.19
C SER A 78 -4.80 10.63 -6.96
N PRO A 79 -6.09 10.62 -6.58
CA PRO A 79 -6.57 9.76 -5.50
C PRO A 79 -6.08 8.33 -5.68
N ARG A 80 -5.83 7.66 -4.57
CA ARG A 80 -5.61 6.22 -4.61
C ARG A 80 -6.95 5.57 -4.89
N TYR A 81 -6.98 4.47 -5.64
CA TYR A 81 -8.20 3.70 -5.84
C TYR A 81 -7.96 2.22 -5.50
N VAL A 82 -9.05 1.50 -5.26
CA VAL A 82 -9.07 0.04 -5.13
C VAL A 82 -10.08 -0.54 -6.11
N LEU A 83 -9.75 -1.66 -6.73
CA LEU A 83 -10.66 -2.36 -7.62
C LEU A 83 -11.58 -3.23 -6.78
N VAL A 84 -12.87 -2.91 -6.78
CA VAL A 84 -13.89 -3.59 -5.99
C VAL A 84 -14.78 -4.41 -6.91
N ARG A 85 -14.81 -5.71 -6.66
CA ARG A 85 -15.64 -6.70 -7.33
C ARG A 85 -17.01 -6.77 -6.65
N CYS A 86 -18.03 -6.35 -7.38
CA CYS A 86 -19.42 -6.36 -6.96
C CYS A 86 -20.15 -7.56 -7.58
N CYS A 87 -20.63 -8.47 -6.74
CA CYS A 87 -21.26 -9.70 -7.17
C CYS A 87 -22.79 -9.59 -7.08
N TYR A 88 -23.45 -9.64 -8.22
CA TYR A 88 -24.90 -9.49 -8.32
C TYR A 88 -25.59 -10.80 -8.69
N LEU A 89 -26.79 -10.96 -8.16
CA LEU A 89 -27.72 -12.03 -8.49
C LEU A 89 -29.03 -11.42 -8.99
N LEU A 90 -29.34 -11.66 -10.26
CA LEU A 90 -30.58 -11.22 -10.87
C LEU A 90 -31.62 -12.35 -10.81
N THR A 91 -32.81 -12.04 -10.29
CA THR A 91 -33.92 -12.99 -10.16
C THR A 91 -35.25 -12.37 -10.58
N TYR A 92 -36.15 -13.19 -11.10
CA TYR A 92 -37.50 -12.78 -11.51
C TYR A 92 -38.56 -13.34 -10.54
N TRP A 93 -39.50 -12.47 -10.14
CA TRP A 93 -40.53 -12.75 -9.15
C TRP A 93 -41.90 -12.30 -9.61
N TRP A 94 -42.90 -13.16 -9.39
CA TRP A 94 -44.31 -12.88 -9.66
C TRP A 94 -45.18 -13.86 -8.87
N THR A 95 -46.33 -13.39 -8.37
CA THR A 95 -47.33 -14.22 -7.64
C THR A 95 -48.50 -14.68 -8.51
N GLY A 96 -48.63 -14.18 -9.74
CA GLY A 96 -49.66 -14.65 -10.68
C GLY A 96 -49.37 -16.05 -11.21
N ASP A 97 -50.36 -16.67 -11.86
CA ASP A 97 -50.22 -18.01 -12.44
C ASP A 97 -49.01 -18.07 -13.37
N ASP A 98 -47.97 -18.77 -12.90
CA ASP A 98 -46.65 -18.94 -13.51
C ASP A 98 -46.79 -19.58 -14.90
N LYS A 99 -47.09 -18.78 -15.92
CA LYS A 99 -46.81 -19.18 -17.30
C LYS A 99 -45.29 -19.22 -17.40
N VAL A 100 -44.70 -20.41 -17.25
CA VAL A 100 -43.25 -20.69 -17.40
C VAL A 100 -42.64 -19.93 -18.59
N THR A 101 -43.41 -19.79 -19.68
CA THR A 101 -43.07 -19.02 -20.87
C THR A 101 -42.77 -17.54 -20.59
N GLU A 102 -43.52 -16.88 -19.71
CA GLU A 102 -43.35 -15.46 -19.38
C GLU A 102 -42.11 -15.22 -18.51
N ALA A 103 -41.92 -16.05 -17.48
CA ALA A 103 -40.70 -16.02 -16.66
C ALA A 103 -39.47 -16.27 -17.52
N LEU A 104 -39.52 -17.22 -18.45
CA LEU A 104 -38.43 -17.49 -19.39
C LEU A 104 -38.21 -16.32 -20.36
N ARG A 105 -39.28 -15.68 -20.83
CA ARG A 105 -39.20 -14.50 -21.71
C ARG A 105 -38.50 -13.33 -21.02
N VAL A 106 -38.90 -13.00 -19.79
CA VAL A 106 -38.27 -11.93 -19.00
C VAL A 106 -36.82 -12.26 -18.67
N ASN A 107 -36.53 -13.48 -18.25
CA ASN A 107 -35.16 -13.92 -17.99
C ASN A 107 -34.29 -13.89 -19.26
N ASN A 108 -34.83 -14.24 -20.43
CA ASN A 108 -34.10 -14.14 -21.70
C ASN A 108 -33.81 -12.67 -22.08
N MET A 109 -34.74 -11.75 -21.84
CA MET A 109 -34.49 -10.32 -22.04
C MET A 109 -33.44 -9.78 -21.07
N ALA A 110 -33.52 -10.16 -19.79
CA ALA A 110 -32.52 -9.80 -18.78
C ALA A 110 -31.14 -10.38 -19.13
N LEU A 111 -31.07 -11.62 -19.61
CA LEU A 111 -29.85 -12.24 -20.09
C LEU A 111 -29.22 -11.44 -21.23
N ASN A 112 -30.02 -11.08 -22.24
CA ASN A 112 -29.53 -10.27 -23.36
C ASN A 112 -29.04 -8.89 -22.91
N ALA A 113 -29.70 -8.28 -21.92
CA ALA A 113 -29.25 -7.03 -21.32
C ALA A 113 -27.88 -7.17 -20.62
N LEU A 114 -27.68 -8.26 -19.87
CA LEU A 114 -26.42 -8.52 -19.18
C LEU A 114 -25.28 -8.83 -20.18
N LEU A 115 -25.54 -9.65 -21.19
CA LEU A 115 -24.52 -9.96 -22.22
C LEU A 115 -24.12 -8.73 -23.04
N ASN A 116 -25.00 -7.75 -23.18
CA ASN A 116 -24.74 -6.47 -23.86
C ASN A 116 -24.55 -5.30 -22.88
N LEU A 117 -24.20 -5.59 -21.62
CA LEU A 117 -24.12 -4.60 -20.57
C LEU A 117 -23.05 -3.55 -20.90
N LYS A 118 -23.49 -2.31 -21.12
CA LYS A 118 -22.63 -1.13 -21.28
C LYS A 118 -22.84 -0.20 -20.11
N LEU A 119 -21.90 -0.20 -19.18
CA LEU A 119 -22.01 0.57 -17.93
C LEU A 119 -21.67 2.04 -18.09
N GLY A 120 -21.16 2.51 -19.24
CA GLY A 120 -20.70 3.90 -19.37
C GLY A 120 -19.49 4.25 -18.49
N MET A 121 -18.95 3.26 -17.78
CA MET A 121 -17.79 3.34 -16.92
C MET A 121 -16.62 2.66 -17.65
N PRO A 122 -15.66 3.41 -18.22
CA PRO A 122 -14.64 2.86 -19.11
C PRO A 122 -13.72 1.84 -18.42
N ASP A 123 -13.49 1.99 -17.12
CA ASP A 123 -12.61 1.12 -16.34
C ASP A 123 -13.35 -0.02 -15.62
N ALA A 124 -14.65 -0.20 -15.90
CA ALA A 124 -15.43 -1.27 -15.32
C ALA A 124 -15.24 -2.58 -16.09
N PHE A 125 -14.96 -3.66 -15.37
CA PHE A 125 -14.79 -4.99 -15.95
C PHE A 125 -15.96 -5.90 -15.57
N VAL A 126 -16.67 -6.41 -16.59
CA VAL A 126 -17.91 -7.18 -16.40
C VAL A 126 -17.68 -8.66 -16.73
N ARG A 127 -18.09 -9.56 -15.82
CA ARG A 127 -18.17 -11.00 -16.06
C ARG A 127 -19.64 -11.44 -15.93
N VAL A 128 -20.22 -12.01 -16.98
CA VAL A 128 -21.63 -12.44 -17.02
C VAL A 128 -21.69 -13.96 -17.05
N ILE A 129 -22.43 -14.59 -16.14
CA ILE A 129 -22.60 -16.05 -16.04
C ILE A 129 -21.23 -16.76 -16.09
N ALA A 130 -20.27 -16.20 -15.36
CA ALA A 130 -19.00 -16.89 -15.16
C ALA A 130 -19.30 -18.20 -14.42
N PRO A 131 -18.65 -19.32 -14.80
CA PRO A 131 -18.75 -20.58 -14.07
C PRO A 131 -18.32 -20.35 -12.62
N SER A 132 -19.28 -20.13 -11.72
CA SER A 132 -19.00 -19.99 -10.30
C SER A 132 -18.90 -21.39 -9.72
N GLU A 133 -17.78 -21.74 -9.11
CA GLU A 133 -17.43 -23.09 -8.65
C GLU A 133 -18.32 -23.65 -7.51
N HIS A 134 -19.41 -22.97 -7.14
CA HIS A 134 -20.17 -23.27 -5.92
C HIS A 134 -21.68 -23.41 -6.17
N LEU A 135 -22.09 -24.42 -6.95
CA LEU A 135 -23.48 -24.90 -6.98
C LEU A 135 -24.03 -25.21 -5.57
N SER A 136 -23.15 -25.60 -4.64
CA SER A 136 -23.45 -25.80 -3.21
C SER A 136 -23.89 -24.51 -2.50
N SER A 137 -23.29 -23.36 -2.84
CA SER A 137 -23.67 -22.04 -2.30
C SER A 137 -25.05 -21.60 -2.78
N LEU A 138 -25.36 -21.81 -4.06
CA LEU A 138 -26.66 -21.46 -4.63
C LEU A 138 -27.78 -22.35 -4.07
N GLY A 139 -27.49 -23.64 -3.83
CA GLY A 139 -28.40 -24.56 -3.14
C GLY A 139 -28.78 -24.07 -1.73
N ASN A 140 -27.79 -23.65 -0.93
CA ASN A 140 -28.04 -23.08 0.39
C ASN A 140 -28.82 -21.75 0.33
N PHE A 141 -28.53 -20.90 -0.66
CA PHE A 141 -29.26 -19.67 -0.91
C PHE A 141 -30.75 -19.95 -1.18
N TRP A 142 -31.05 -20.90 -2.09
CA TRP A 142 -32.43 -21.28 -2.39
C TRP A 142 -33.13 -22.02 -1.24
N GLN A 143 -32.41 -22.82 -0.44
CA GLN A 143 -32.97 -23.42 0.78
C GLN A 143 -33.44 -22.36 1.77
N SER A 144 -32.75 -21.22 1.86
CA SER A 144 -33.24 -20.11 2.66
C SER A 144 -34.56 -19.56 2.09
N LEU A 145 -34.75 -19.60 0.77
CA LEU A 145 -35.80 -18.92 0.01
C LEU A 145 -37.05 -19.77 -0.30
N ASP A 146 -37.04 -21.05 0.08
CA ASP A 146 -38.15 -22.02 -0.02
C ASP A 146 -38.67 -22.34 -1.45
N LYS A 147 -38.23 -21.61 -2.49
CA LYS A 147 -38.56 -21.88 -3.90
C LYS A 147 -37.35 -21.65 -4.81
N PRO A 148 -36.81 -22.70 -5.48
CA PRO A 148 -35.74 -22.52 -6.44
C PRO A 148 -36.25 -21.78 -7.68
N ARG A 149 -35.50 -20.77 -8.12
CA ARG A 149 -35.78 -20.03 -9.35
C ARG A 149 -34.50 -19.93 -10.19
N LEU A 150 -34.66 -19.55 -11.46
CA LEU A 150 -33.51 -19.18 -12.28
C LEU A 150 -32.88 -17.90 -11.72
N GLY A 151 -31.60 -17.98 -11.38
CA GLY A 151 -30.79 -16.82 -10.99
C GLY A 151 -29.70 -16.60 -12.03
N LEU A 152 -29.54 -15.37 -12.50
CA LEU A 152 -28.44 -14.97 -13.38
C LEU A 152 -27.39 -14.24 -12.54
N ASN A 153 -26.24 -14.85 -12.35
CA ASN A 153 -25.11 -14.21 -11.68
C ASN A 153 -24.32 -13.35 -12.67
N PHE A 154 -23.92 -12.17 -12.22
CA PHE A 154 -22.94 -11.37 -12.93
C PHE A 154 -22.11 -10.58 -11.93
N THR A 155 -20.91 -10.22 -12.36
CA THR A 155 -19.93 -9.57 -11.51
C THR A 155 -19.39 -8.36 -12.23
N VAL A 156 -19.25 -7.24 -11.52
CA VAL A 156 -18.67 -6.02 -12.05
C VAL A 156 -17.55 -5.58 -11.14
N THR A 157 -16.33 -5.45 -11.66
CA THR A 157 -15.22 -4.84 -10.96
C THR A 157 -15.12 -3.36 -11.35
N VAL A 158 -15.14 -2.46 -10.37
CA VAL A 158 -15.06 -1.00 -10.56
C VAL A 158 -13.96 -0.39 -9.67
N PRO A 159 -13.26 0.65 -10.13
CA PRO A 159 -12.36 1.41 -9.27
C PRO A 159 -13.17 2.26 -8.27
N VAL A 160 -12.82 2.20 -7.00
CA VAL A 160 -13.39 3.03 -5.93
C VAL A 160 -12.27 3.90 -5.37
N ASP A 161 -12.43 5.21 -5.45
CA ASP A 161 -11.43 6.15 -4.94
C ASP A 161 -11.39 6.14 -3.41
N LEU A 162 -10.19 6.27 -2.88
CA LEU A 162 -9.85 6.32 -1.47
C LEU A 162 -9.31 7.70 -1.11
N ASP A 163 -9.55 8.11 0.13
CA ASP A 163 -9.07 9.37 0.71
C ASP A 163 -9.25 10.55 -0.26
N LEU A 164 -10.50 10.81 -0.62
CA LEU A 164 -10.94 11.94 -1.46
C LEU A 164 -10.74 13.32 -0.82
N ASP A 165 -10.16 13.38 0.38
CA ASP A 165 -9.83 14.62 1.06
C ASP A 165 -8.42 15.05 0.61
N ASP A 166 -8.23 16.35 0.34
CA ASP A 166 -7.04 16.90 -0.33
C ASP A 166 -5.71 16.33 0.19
N ASP A 167 -4.97 15.68 -0.70
CA ASP A 167 -3.54 15.47 -0.47
C ASP A 167 -2.82 16.80 -0.48
N ALA A 168 -1.90 16.98 0.48
CA ALA A 168 -1.03 18.13 0.49
C ALA A 168 -0.28 18.23 -0.85
N ALA A 169 -0.28 19.43 -1.44
CA ALA A 169 0.45 19.70 -2.68
C ALA A 169 1.90 19.22 -2.53
N THR A 170 2.31 18.33 -3.43
CA THR A 170 3.68 17.82 -3.46
C THR A 170 4.43 18.61 -4.53
N PRO A 171 5.35 19.51 -4.13
CA PRO A 171 6.00 20.40 -5.07
C PRO A 171 6.85 19.60 -6.06
N ARG A 172 6.85 20.06 -7.31
CA ARG A 172 7.61 19.44 -8.38
C ARG A 172 9.11 19.65 -8.17
N VAL A 173 9.90 18.61 -8.42
CA VAL A 173 11.37 18.75 -8.56
C VAL A 173 11.66 19.48 -9.88
N MET A 174 12.11 20.73 -9.78
CA MET A 174 12.36 21.58 -10.95
C MET A 174 13.81 21.47 -11.45
N ASN A 175 14.77 21.36 -10.53
CA ASN A 175 16.20 21.31 -10.84
C ASN A 175 16.88 20.24 -9.98
N ALA A 176 17.82 19.52 -10.59
CA ALA A 176 18.78 18.68 -9.90
C ALA A 176 20.17 19.12 -10.37
N SER A 177 21.06 19.44 -9.43
CA SER A 177 22.44 19.83 -9.73
C SER A 177 23.39 18.85 -9.08
N LEU A 178 24.38 18.40 -9.85
CA LEU A 178 25.53 17.67 -9.34
C LEU A 178 26.72 18.65 -9.34
N ALA A 179 27.36 18.81 -8.19
CA ALA A 179 28.60 19.56 -8.11
C ALA A 179 29.73 18.71 -8.70
N ASN A 180 30.51 19.29 -9.62
CA ASN A 180 31.74 18.66 -10.10
C ASN A 180 32.87 19.01 -9.14
N MET A 181 33.30 18.04 -8.34
CA MET A 181 34.43 18.22 -7.44
C MET A 181 35.73 17.79 -8.14
N ALA A 182 36.62 18.76 -8.37
CA ALA A 182 37.93 18.51 -8.97
C ALA A 182 38.96 17.89 -8.00
N ALA A 183 38.70 17.98 -6.69
CA ALA A 183 39.52 17.39 -5.63
C ALA A 183 39.04 15.97 -5.28
N THR A 184 39.92 15.16 -4.68
CA THR A 184 39.54 13.85 -4.15
C THR A 184 38.53 14.04 -3.01
N TRP A 185 37.38 13.36 -3.11
CA TRP A 185 36.28 13.40 -2.14
C TRP A 185 36.73 13.07 -0.70
N GLU A 186 37.85 12.37 -0.53
CA GLU A 186 38.41 12.02 0.79
C GLU A 186 38.70 13.24 1.69
N HIS A 187 39.03 14.40 1.11
CA HIS A 187 39.28 15.63 1.89
C HIS A 187 37.99 16.30 2.38
N GLU A 188 36.85 15.93 1.81
CA GLU A 188 35.53 16.41 2.22
C GLU A 188 34.78 15.38 3.08
N ASP A 189 35.26 14.13 3.13
CA ASP A 189 34.70 13.11 4.02
C ASP A 189 35.24 13.23 5.45
N VAL A 190 34.57 14.07 6.24
CA VAL A 190 34.87 14.31 7.65
C VAL A 190 34.81 13.02 8.48
N ALA A 191 33.91 12.08 8.13
CA ALA A 191 33.83 10.77 8.80
C ALA A 191 35.09 9.94 8.56
N LEU A 192 35.60 9.91 7.33
CA LEU A 192 36.82 9.17 7.00
C LEU A 192 38.03 9.74 7.74
N GLN A 193 38.15 11.06 7.80
CA GLN A 193 39.25 11.71 8.50
C GLN A 193 39.17 11.49 10.01
N PHE A 194 37.98 11.62 10.60
CA PHE A 194 37.74 11.32 12.01
C PHE A 194 38.05 9.85 12.33
N LYS A 195 37.64 8.92 11.48
CA LYS A 195 37.95 7.48 11.62
C LYS A 195 39.46 7.23 11.66
N ARG A 196 40.22 7.85 10.75
CA ARG A 196 41.69 7.72 10.72
C ARG A 196 42.32 8.26 12.01
N ALA A 197 41.91 9.45 12.45
CA ALA A 197 42.40 10.05 13.69
C ALA A 197 42.06 9.21 14.93
N LEU A 198 40.84 8.68 15.01
CA LEU A 198 40.39 7.83 16.11
C LEU A 198 41.17 6.51 16.19
N ILE A 199 41.38 5.84 15.05
CA ILE A 199 42.16 4.60 14.99
C ILE A 199 43.61 4.85 15.41
N GLU A 200 44.22 5.94 14.93
CA GLU A 200 45.59 6.30 15.29
C GLU A 200 45.73 6.58 16.80
N ALA A 201 44.83 7.42 17.35
CA ALA A 201 44.82 7.73 18.77
C ALA A 201 44.61 6.48 19.63
N ALA A 202 43.66 5.61 19.26
CA ALA A 202 43.40 4.37 19.97
C ALA A 202 44.59 3.40 19.94
N LEU A 203 45.31 3.29 18.81
CA LEU A 203 46.51 2.45 18.70
C LEU A 203 47.67 2.98 19.56
N VAL A 204 47.88 4.30 19.59
CA VAL A 204 48.92 4.94 20.42
C VAL A 204 48.61 4.75 21.91
N ALA A 205 47.37 5.00 22.33
CA ALA A 205 46.93 4.81 23.71
C ALA A 205 47.05 3.34 24.14
N TYR A 206 46.68 2.39 23.27
CA TYR A 206 46.83 0.97 23.53
C TYR A 206 48.30 0.54 23.68
N ALA A 207 49.21 1.11 22.86
CA ALA A 207 50.66 0.85 22.96
C ALA A 207 51.23 1.28 24.32
N GLN A 208 50.76 2.42 24.85
CA GLN A 208 51.21 2.97 26.12
C GLN A 208 50.69 2.16 27.33
N GLN A 209 49.50 1.59 27.23
CA GLN A 209 48.87 0.80 28.29
C GLN A 209 49.37 -0.65 28.34
N SER A 210 49.63 -1.27 27.18
CA SER A 210 49.87 -2.73 27.10
C SER A 210 51.33 -3.15 27.17
N GLY A 211 52.30 -2.21 27.18
CA GLY A 211 53.72 -2.54 27.06
C GLY A 211 54.02 -3.30 25.76
N ALA A 212 55.19 -3.94 25.63
CA ALA A 212 55.64 -4.60 24.39
C ALA A 212 54.72 -5.77 23.94
N ALA A 213 53.61 -5.43 23.30
CA ALA A 213 52.64 -6.36 22.74
C ALA A 213 53.24 -7.11 21.53
N SER A 214 52.88 -8.39 21.38
CA SER A 214 53.39 -9.22 20.29
C SER A 214 52.83 -8.77 18.93
N ALA A 215 53.48 -9.15 17.83
CA ALA A 215 52.99 -8.86 16.48
C ALA A 215 51.56 -9.42 16.23
N SER A 216 51.21 -10.52 16.90
CA SER A 216 49.87 -11.13 16.83
C SER A 216 48.81 -10.29 17.54
N ASP A 217 49.16 -9.65 18.66
CA ASP A 217 48.26 -8.80 19.43
C ASP A 217 47.91 -7.53 18.65
N TRP A 218 48.91 -6.94 17.98
CA TRP A 218 48.71 -5.80 17.10
C TRP A 218 47.79 -6.10 15.91
N LEU A 219 47.88 -7.30 15.34
CA LEU A 219 46.99 -7.72 14.27
C LEU A 219 45.54 -7.88 14.78
N ALA A 220 45.35 -8.45 15.97
CA ALA A 220 44.03 -8.62 16.58
C ALA A 220 43.37 -7.27 16.90
N VAL A 221 44.13 -6.32 17.48
CA VAL A 221 43.63 -4.97 17.79
C VAL A 221 43.25 -4.22 16.52
N ARG A 222 44.11 -4.24 15.48
CA ARG A 222 43.81 -3.60 14.19
C ARG A 222 42.56 -4.19 13.52
N THR A 223 42.38 -5.51 13.60
CA THR A 223 41.20 -6.18 13.04
C THR A 223 39.93 -5.73 13.77
N LYS A 224 39.96 -5.61 15.10
CA LYS A 224 38.83 -5.12 15.90
C LYS A 224 38.50 -3.65 15.60
N LEU A 225 39.52 -2.79 15.53
CA LEU A 225 39.33 -1.38 15.18
C LEU A 225 38.84 -1.19 13.73
N ALA A 226 39.20 -2.08 12.82
CA ALA A 226 38.69 -2.05 11.44
C ALA A 226 37.17 -2.27 11.36
N HIS A 227 36.58 -2.96 12.35
CA HIS A 227 35.14 -3.19 12.43
C HIS A 227 34.35 -1.97 12.94
N LEU A 228 35.02 -0.91 13.39
CA LEU A 228 34.36 0.34 13.74
C LEU A 228 33.78 0.99 12.48
N GLN A 229 32.47 1.18 12.48
CA GLN A 229 31.75 1.97 11.51
C GLN A 229 31.74 3.41 11.99
N VAL A 230 32.27 4.30 11.16
CA VAL A 230 32.21 5.74 11.38
C VAL A 230 31.44 6.30 10.20
N THR A 231 30.21 6.71 10.45
CA THR A 231 29.33 7.31 9.45
C THR A 231 29.17 8.79 9.74
N CYS A 232 28.91 9.57 8.70
CA CYS A 232 28.61 10.99 8.86
C CYS A 232 27.28 11.30 8.18
N ASP A 233 26.39 11.92 8.95
CA ASP A 233 25.19 12.54 8.44
C ASP A 233 25.50 14.01 8.16
N TYR A 234 25.64 14.34 6.88
CA TYR A 234 25.84 15.70 6.38
C TYR A 234 24.52 16.50 6.32
N GLY A 235 23.51 16.05 7.07
CA GLY A 235 22.10 16.42 6.96
C GLY A 235 21.86 17.87 6.58
N ALA A 236 21.10 18.07 5.50
CA ALA A 236 20.72 19.40 5.03
C ALA A 236 19.67 20.12 5.92
N ALA A 237 19.27 19.58 7.09
CA ALA A 237 18.17 20.18 7.89
C ALA A 237 18.02 19.74 9.36
N LEU A 238 18.88 18.87 9.94
CA LEU A 238 18.59 18.25 11.25
C LEU A 238 19.48 18.65 12.43
N SER A 239 20.49 19.50 12.22
CA SER A 239 21.22 20.12 13.32
C SER A 239 20.89 21.62 13.39
N PRO A 240 20.56 22.19 14.57
CA PRO A 240 20.33 23.63 14.72
C PRO A 240 21.55 24.48 14.32
N ASP A 241 22.73 23.87 14.24
CA ASP A 241 24.01 24.54 13.93
C ASP A 241 24.55 24.22 12.52
N GLY A 242 23.86 23.40 11.73
CA GLY A 242 24.26 23.05 10.35
C GLY A 242 25.56 22.25 10.21
N LEU A 243 26.16 21.81 11.34
CA LEU A 243 27.37 20.99 11.34
C LEU A 243 27.04 19.51 11.08
N PRO A 244 27.90 18.79 10.34
CA PRO A 244 27.76 17.36 10.12
C PRO A 244 27.83 16.57 11.44
N VAL A 245 27.03 15.50 11.55
CA VAL A 245 27.02 14.62 12.72
C VAL A 245 27.79 13.34 12.40
N ILE A 246 28.86 13.06 13.16
CA ILE A 246 29.61 11.81 13.04
C ILE A 246 29.06 10.80 14.05
N ARG A 247 28.77 9.59 13.57
CA ARG A 247 28.36 8.46 14.41
C ARG A 247 29.41 7.37 14.37
N VAL A 248 29.85 6.95 15.56
CA VAL A 248 30.79 5.84 15.72
C VAL A 248 30.07 4.65 16.34
N GLU A 249 30.02 3.55 15.60
CA GLU A 249 29.36 2.31 16.00
C GLU A 249 30.30 1.11 15.81
N GLY A 250 30.21 0.13 16.70
CA GLY A 250 30.95 -1.13 16.55
C GLY A 250 31.04 -1.92 17.84
N LEU A 251 31.59 -3.13 17.70
CA LEU A 251 31.77 -4.09 18.78
C LEU A 251 33.23 -4.13 19.20
N LEU A 252 33.49 -3.76 20.45
CA LEU A 252 34.82 -3.78 21.06
C LEU A 252 34.79 -4.60 22.35
N ASP A 253 35.95 -5.16 22.71
CA ASP A 253 36.15 -5.68 24.06
C ASP A 253 36.26 -4.53 25.07
N SER A 254 36.09 -4.81 26.36
CA SER A 254 36.06 -3.78 27.40
C SER A 254 37.29 -2.87 27.40
N SER A 255 38.48 -3.43 27.19
CA SER A 255 39.73 -2.65 27.21
C SER A 255 39.86 -1.70 26.02
N LEU A 256 39.49 -2.16 24.82
CA LEU A 256 39.50 -1.31 23.62
C LEU A 256 38.33 -0.34 23.63
N TYR A 257 37.18 -0.73 24.18
CA TYR A 257 36.02 0.14 24.33
C TYR A 257 36.37 1.39 25.16
N GLU A 258 36.92 1.20 26.37
CA GLU A 258 37.33 2.30 27.24
C GLU A 258 38.38 3.21 26.58
N THR A 259 39.34 2.59 25.86
CA THR A 259 40.37 3.33 25.12
C THR A 259 39.76 4.17 23.99
N VAL A 260 38.89 3.56 23.17
CA VAL A 260 38.26 4.23 22.03
C VAL A 260 37.31 5.34 22.47
N VAL A 261 36.54 5.15 23.55
CA VAL A 261 35.66 6.20 24.11
C VAL A 261 36.49 7.35 24.67
N SER A 262 37.52 7.08 25.48
CA SER A 262 38.41 8.12 26.02
C SER A 262 39.09 8.94 24.93
N GLU A 263 39.69 8.27 23.94
CA GLU A 263 40.36 8.99 22.84
C GLU A 263 39.36 9.68 21.91
N GLY A 264 38.18 9.09 21.71
CA GLY A 264 37.09 9.72 20.98
C GLY A 264 36.63 11.02 21.64
N GLU A 265 36.39 11.03 22.95
CA GLU A 265 36.02 12.24 23.72
C GLU A 265 37.12 13.33 23.71
N LYS A 266 38.40 12.95 23.65
CA LYS A 266 39.49 13.92 23.48
C LYS A 266 39.49 14.51 22.07
N LEU A 267 39.25 13.68 21.07
CA LEU A 267 39.19 14.10 19.67
C LEU A 267 37.97 14.97 19.38
N THR A 268 36.82 14.72 20.01
CA THR A 268 35.62 15.55 19.81
C THR A 268 35.89 17.02 20.13
N GLY A 269 36.69 17.31 21.18
CA GLY A 269 37.08 18.67 21.54
C GLY A 269 37.89 19.41 20.46
N GLY A 270 38.72 18.69 19.71
CA GLY A 270 39.50 19.26 18.59
C GLY A 270 38.70 19.42 17.30
N TRP A 271 37.56 18.72 17.19
CA TRP A 271 36.72 18.65 15.99
C TRP A 271 35.38 19.39 16.14
N ALA A 272 35.13 20.00 17.31
CA ALA A 272 33.88 20.67 17.64
C ALA A 272 33.52 21.83 16.69
N GLU A 273 34.51 22.45 16.04
CA GLU A 273 34.29 23.51 15.04
C GLU A 273 33.90 22.96 13.65
N GLN A 274 34.13 21.67 13.39
CA GLN A 274 33.94 21.03 12.08
C GLN A 274 32.78 20.03 12.05
N CYS A 275 32.47 19.38 13.17
CA CYS A 275 31.40 18.40 13.28
C CYS A 275 30.97 18.21 14.74
N SER A 276 29.74 17.70 14.93
CA SER A 276 29.32 17.12 16.21
C SER A 276 29.54 15.61 16.19
N VAL A 277 30.07 15.02 17.26
CA VAL A 277 30.36 13.58 17.31
C VAL A 277 29.47 12.89 18.34
N GLU A 278 28.72 11.88 17.90
CA GLU A 278 27.95 10.96 18.71
C GLU A 278 28.66 9.61 18.77
N MET A 279 29.07 9.20 19.97
CA MET A 279 29.69 7.89 20.19
C MET A 279 28.67 6.91 20.76
N SER A 280 28.41 5.84 20.02
CA SER A 280 27.50 4.76 20.43
C SER A 280 28.20 3.42 20.20
N ALA A 281 29.24 3.14 20.98
CA ALA A 281 29.90 1.83 20.96
C ALA A 281 29.18 0.87 21.93
N VAL A 282 28.96 -0.37 21.51
CA VAL A 282 28.33 -1.40 22.34
C VAL A 282 29.43 -2.28 22.93
N GLN A 283 29.54 -2.28 24.27
CA GLN A 283 30.50 -3.12 24.99
C GLN A 283 30.08 -4.59 24.88
N LEU A 284 30.95 -5.44 24.32
CA LEU A 284 30.78 -6.89 24.44
C LEU A 284 31.06 -7.28 25.89
N MET A 285 30.02 -7.52 26.68
CA MET A 285 30.18 -8.19 27.97
C MET A 285 30.72 -9.60 27.69
N SER A 286 31.97 -9.85 28.09
CA SER A 286 32.53 -11.20 28.11
C SER A 286 31.65 -12.08 28.98
N THR A 287 30.81 -12.92 28.37
CA THR A 287 30.22 -14.06 29.06
C THR A 287 31.37 -14.96 29.49
N LYS A 288 31.71 -14.91 30.78
CA LYS A 288 32.58 -15.90 31.41
C LYS A 288 31.94 -17.28 31.21
N THR A 289 32.52 -18.10 30.33
CA THR A 289 32.44 -19.57 30.44
C THR A 289 33.43 -20.06 31.47
#